data_AF-A0A1E4NFD5-F1
#
_entry.id   AF-A0A1E4NFD5-F1
#
_cell.length_a   1.000
_cell.length_b   1.000
_cell.length_c   1.000
_cell.angle_alpha   90.00
_cell.angle_beta   90.00
_cell.angle_gamma   90.00
#
_symmetry.space_group_name_H-M   'P 1'
#
loop_
_entity.id
_entity.type
_entity.pdbx_description
1 polymer ?
#
loop_
_entity_poly.entity_id
_entity_poly.type
_entity_poly.pdbx_seq_one_letter_code
_entity_poly.pdbx_strand_id
1 'polypeptide(L)'
;MPWQSLRFRVDSRTAEPLSDALMETGALSVALEDADAGTVDETPLFGEPDHPTAELWQHSTAVALFDAQADVPALLAAAAALAGVLVPADYAIEAVADADWVRLTQSQFDPIPISSRLWIVPTWHTAPDAAAINLKLDPGLAFGTGSHPTTRLCLAWLDTHLAGGETLLDYGCGSGILAIAAARLGAARVDGIDIDPQAVTASRDNAALNDVEARFGLPGELPETAYDVVVANILTNPLKAMAPLLAGRVRTGGQLVLSGILVEQAEDVMAIYRDWFDFGPPAAEAGWVRLAGTRR
;
A
#
# COMPACT_ATOMS: atom_id res chain seq x y z
N MET A 1 -0.91 -27.44 -13.36
CA MET A 1 -1.75 -28.62 -13.07
C MET A 1 -2.73 -28.23 -11.97
N PRO A 2 -4.03 -28.58 -12.06
CA PRO A 2 -5.03 -27.96 -11.20
C PRO A 2 -4.95 -28.50 -9.78
N TRP A 3 -4.65 -27.66 -8.80
CA TRP A 3 -4.67 -28.03 -7.38
C TRP A 3 -6.09 -28.45 -6.94
N GLN A 4 -6.19 -29.10 -5.79
CA GLN A 4 -7.47 -29.32 -5.10
C GLN A 4 -7.54 -28.42 -3.87
N SER A 5 -8.69 -27.78 -3.63
CA SER A 5 -8.97 -27.05 -2.39
C SER A 5 -9.94 -27.84 -1.54
N LEU A 6 -9.53 -28.15 -0.31
CA LEU A 6 -10.36 -28.70 0.74
C LEU A 6 -10.87 -27.55 1.63
N ARG A 7 -12.19 -27.42 1.77
CA ARG A 7 -12.83 -26.41 2.62
C ARG A 7 -13.73 -27.05 3.67
N PHE A 8 -13.57 -26.68 4.93
CA PHE A 8 -14.41 -27.18 6.04
C PHE A 8 -14.41 -26.22 7.23
N ARG A 9 -15.41 -26.34 8.10
CA ARG A 9 -15.54 -25.53 9.31
C ARG A 9 -14.66 -26.10 10.44
N VAL A 10 -13.99 -25.21 11.17
CA VAL A 10 -13.19 -25.54 12.35
C VAL A 10 -13.48 -24.56 13.49
N ASP A 11 -13.30 -25.03 14.71
CA ASP A 11 -13.34 -24.17 15.90
C ASP A 11 -11.93 -23.71 16.30
N SER A 12 -11.86 -22.67 17.12
CA SER A 12 -10.60 -22.09 17.62
C SER A 12 -9.67 -23.09 18.33
N ARG A 13 -10.18 -24.22 18.83
CA ARG A 13 -9.39 -25.25 19.54
C ARG A 13 -8.76 -26.27 18.61
N THR A 14 -9.40 -26.51 17.48
CA THR A 14 -9.03 -27.55 16.51
C THR A 14 -8.36 -27.00 15.27
N ALA A 15 -8.52 -25.70 14.99
CA ALA A 15 -7.98 -25.01 13.82
C ALA A 15 -6.46 -25.17 13.69
N GLU A 16 -5.68 -24.83 14.71
CA GLU A 16 -4.22 -24.95 14.69
C GLU A 16 -3.74 -26.41 14.58
N PRO A 17 -4.12 -27.33 15.50
CA PRO A 17 -3.64 -28.71 15.43
C PRO A 17 -3.95 -29.41 14.11
N LEU A 18 -5.13 -29.14 13.55
CA LEU A 18 -5.53 -29.73 12.28
C LEU A 18 -4.83 -29.06 11.09
N SER A 19 -4.54 -27.76 11.15
CA SER A 19 -3.77 -27.07 10.11
C SER A 19 -2.35 -27.61 10.03
N ASP A 20 -1.68 -27.77 11.17
CA ASP A 20 -0.34 -28.36 11.24
C ASP A 20 -0.33 -29.80 10.71
N ALA A 21 -1.31 -30.61 11.15
CA ALA A 21 -1.42 -31.99 10.68
C ALA A 21 -1.73 -32.10 9.18
N LEU A 22 -2.49 -31.17 8.62
CA LEU A 22 -2.73 -31.09 7.17
C LEU A 22 -1.44 -30.76 6.42
N MET A 23 -0.64 -29.81 6.91
CA MET A 23 0.68 -29.51 6.33
C MET A 23 1.61 -30.74 6.38
N GLU A 24 1.63 -31.46 7.50
CA GLU A 24 2.46 -32.67 7.63
C GLU A 24 2.03 -33.83 6.73
N THR A 25 0.73 -33.94 6.46
CA THR A 25 0.18 -35.05 5.65
C THR A 25 0.19 -34.75 4.15
N GLY A 26 0.49 -33.52 3.73
CA GLY A 26 0.74 -33.19 2.33
C GLY A 26 -0.06 -32.01 1.77
N ALA A 27 -0.69 -31.20 2.62
CA ALA A 27 -1.19 -29.90 2.20
C ALA A 27 -0.01 -28.99 1.79
N LEU A 28 -0.18 -28.28 0.68
CA LEU A 28 0.75 -27.27 0.19
C LEU A 28 0.63 -25.96 0.98
N SER A 29 -0.58 -25.68 1.48
CA SER A 29 -0.88 -24.55 2.35
C SER A 29 -2.17 -24.80 3.11
N VAL A 30 -2.33 -24.15 4.25
CA VAL A 30 -3.60 -24.05 4.97
C VAL A 30 -3.84 -22.58 5.33
N ALA A 31 -5.02 -22.07 5.02
CA ALA A 31 -5.48 -20.75 5.41
C ALA A 31 -6.71 -20.85 6.31
N LEU A 32 -6.84 -19.91 7.24
CA LEU A 32 -8.02 -19.75 8.08
C LEU A 32 -8.73 -18.46 7.70
N GLU A 33 -10.00 -18.57 7.33
CA GLU A 33 -10.88 -17.45 6.99
C GLU A 33 -11.95 -17.31 8.09
N ASP A 34 -12.35 -16.07 8.40
CA ASP A 34 -13.50 -15.82 9.27
C ASP A 34 -14.75 -16.41 8.63
N ALA A 35 -15.36 -17.36 9.33
CA ALA A 35 -16.50 -18.10 8.85
C ALA A 35 -17.82 -17.32 8.97
N ASP A 36 -17.79 -16.22 9.73
CA ASP A 36 -18.91 -15.34 10.04
C ASP A 36 -18.72 -13.94 9.40
N ALA A 37 -17.71 -13.77 8.54
CA ALA A 37 -17.43 -12.53 7.81
C ALA A 37 -18.68 -11.98 7.07
N GLY A 38 -18.99 -10.70 7.30
CA GLY A 38 -20.15 -10.02 6.71
C GLY A 38 -21.49 -10.35 7.38
N THR A 39 -21.49 -11.11 8.48
CA THR A 39 -22.69 -11.43 9.26
C THR A 39 -22.78 -10.59 10.54
N VAL A 40 -23.88 -10.72 11.28
CA VAL A 40 -24.04 -10.06 12.59
C VAL A 40 -23.14 -10.66 13.68
N ASP A 41 -22.60 -11.86 13.44
CA ASP A 41 -21.76 -12.59 14.38
C ASP A 41 -20.26 -12.39 14.08
N GLU A 42 -19.92 -11.59 13.05
CA GLU A 42 -18.54 -11.24 12.69
C GLU A 42 -17.82 -10.61 13.89
N THR A 43 -16.66 -11.17 14.26
CA THR A 43 -15.81 -10.65 15.32
C THR A 43 -14.45 -10.28 14.72
N PRO A 44 -14.20 -9.00 14.39
CA PRO A 44 -12.94 -8.59 13.79
C PRO A 44 -11.75 -8.85 14.74
N LEU A 45 -10.72 -9.50 14.22
CA LEU A 45 -9.44 -9.69 14.91
C LEU A 45 -8.41 -8.71 14.35
N PHE A 46 -7.94 -7.77 15.18
CA PHE A 46 -6.94 -6.78 14.81
C PHE A 46 -5.60 -7.14 15.47
N GLY A 47 -4.62 -7.55 14.66
CA GLY A 47 -3.24 -7.68 15.11
C GLY A 47 -2.49 -6.35 14.94
N GLU A 48 -1.74 -5.92 15.97
CA GLU A 48 -0.74 -4.86 15.80
C GLU A 48 0.62 -5.49 15.48
N PRO A 49 1.50 -4.82 14.70
CA PRO A 49 2.82 -5.34 14.34
C PRO A 49 3.67 -5.81 15.53
N ASP A 50 3.51 -5.17 16.70
CA ASP A 50 4.21 -5.49 17.94
C ASP A 50 3.36 -6.29 18.94
N HIS A 51 2.07 -6.49 18.66
CA HIS A 51 1.13 -7.25 19.50
C HIS A 51 0.21 -8.11 18.61
N PRO A 52 0.74 -9.19 18.01
CA PRO A 52 -0.10 -10.12 17.28
C PRO A 52 -1.11 -10.76 18.24
N THR A 53 -2.37 -10.84 17.82
CA THR A 53 -3.40 -11.54 18.58
C THR A 53 -3.14 -13.04 18.51
N ALA A 54 -2.95 -13.68 19.67
CA ALA A 54 -2.89 -15.15 19.78
C ALA A 54 -4.27 -15.82 19.70
N GLU A 55 -5.31 -15.04 19.41
CA GLU A 55 -6.70 -15.50 19.37
C GLU A 55 -7.11 -15.79 17.94
N LEU A 56 -7.72 -16.96 17.72
CA LEU A 56 -8.38 -17.34 16.46
C LEU A 56 -9.88 -17.09 16.56
N TRP A 57 -10.54 -16.91 15.42
CA TRP A 57 -12.00 -16.85 15.37
C TRP A 57 -12.61 -18.12 15.96
N GLN A 58 -13.69 -17.95 16.74
CA GLN A 58 -14.42 -19.09 17.32
C GLN A 58 -14.93 -20.03 16.23
N HIS A 59 -15.36 -19.48 15.10
CA HIS A 59 -15.70 -20.22 13.90
C HIS A 59 -14.79 -19.78 12.76
N SER A 60 -13.99 -20.69 12.22
CA SER A 60 -13.18 -20.45 11.04
C SER A 60 -13.58 -21.40 9.91
N THR A 61 -13.34 -20.99 8.67
CA THR A 61 -13.29 -21.90 7.52
C THR A 61 -11.82 -22.20 7.23
N ALA A 62 -11.43 -23.47 7.38
CA ALA A 62 -10.12 -23.93 6.98
C ALA A 62 -10.12 -24.22 5.48
N VAL A 63 -9.10 -23.72 4.79
CA VAL A 63 -8.92 -23.85 3.34
C VAL A 63 -7.54 -24.43 3.09
N ALA A 64 -7.47 -25.72 2.79
CA ALA A 64 -6.22 -26.42 2.53
C ALA A 64 -6.06 -26.68 1.03
N LEU A 65 -4.88 -26.39 0.48
CA LEU A 65 -4.54 -26.68 -0.91
C LEU A 65 -3.70 -27.96 -1.01
N PHE A 66 -4.04 -28.80 -1.98
CA PHE A 66 -3.36 -30.07 -2.26
C PHE A 66 -2.99 -30.18 -3.73
N ASP A 67 -2.08 -31.11 -4.03
CA ASP A 67 -1.79 -31.49 -5.40
C ASP A 67 -3.03 -32.04 -6.13
N ALA A 68 -3.08 -31.84 -7.44
CA ALA A 68 -4.14 -32.30 -8.33
C ALA A 68 -4.50 -33.79 -8.16
N GLN A 69 -3.52 -34.63 -7.85
CA GLN A 69 -3.67 -36.09 -7.74
C GLN A 69 -3.74 -36.58 -6.30
N ALA A 70 -3.78 -35.67 -5.32
CA ALA A 70 -3.87 -36.06 -3.93
C ALA A 70 -5.22 -36.73 -3.61
N ASP A 71 -5.18 -37.78 -2.81
CA ASP A 71 -6.37 -38.39 -2.20
C ASP A 71 -6.75 -37.56 -0.96
N VAL A 72 -7.36 -36.40 -1.20
CA VAL A 72 -7.70 -35.42 -0.15
C VAL A 72 -8.53 -36.03 0.99
N PRO A 73 -9.55 -36.88 0.75
CA PRO A 73 -10.26 -37.56 1.84
C PRO A 73 -9.35 -38.43 2.71
N ALA A 74 -8.42 -39.18 2.11
CA ALA A 74 -7.48 -40.00 2.88
C ALA A 74 -6.49 -39.15 3.69
N LEU A 75 -6.00 -38.05 3.10
CA LEU A 75 -5.10 -37.11 3.78
C LEU A 75 -5.79 -36.39 4.93
N LEU A 76 -7.04 -35.93 4.76
CA LEU A 76 -7.83 -35.34 5.83
C LEU A 76 -8.05 -36.33 6.98
N ALA A 77 -8.33 -37.61 6.67
CA ALA A 77 -8.48 -38.64 7.69
C ALA A 77 -7.18 -38.88 8.47
N ALA A 78 -6.04 -38.90 7.77
CA ALA A 78 -4.72 -39.01 8.40
C ALA A 78 -4.39 -37.78 9.27
N ALA A 79 -4.68 -36.57 8.78
CA ALA A 79 -4.47 -35.33 9.51
C ALA A 79 -5.32 -35.26 10.79
N ALA A 80 -6.60 -35.63 10.70
CA ALA A 80 -7.49 -35.69 11.86
C ALA A 80 -6.99 -36.70 12.91
N ALA A 81 -6.52 -37.88 12.48
CA ALA A 81 -5.95 -38.87 13.37
C ALA A 81 -4.67 -38.37 14.06
N LEU A 82 -3.80 -37.68 13.34
CA LEU A 82 -2.56 -37.08 13.86
C LEU A 82 -2.84 -35.95 14.86
N ALA A 83 -3.80 -35.09 14.54
CA ALA A 83 -4.24 -34.00 15.42
C ALA A 83 -5.07 -34.49 16.62
N GLY A 84 -5.48 -35.76 16.65
CA GLY A 84 -6.31 -36.31 17.72
C GLY A 84 -7.75 -35.76 17.72
N VAL A 85 -8.26 -35.38 16.55
CA VAL A 85 -9.60 -34.82 16.36
C VAL A 85 -10.47 -35.74 15.50
N LEU A 86 -11.78 -35.52 15.52
CA LEU A 86 -12.69 -36.21 14.60
C LEU A 86 -12.52 -35.65 13.19
N VAL A 87 -12.64 -36.51 12.18
CA VAL A 87 -12.67 -36.09 10.77
C VAL A 87 -13.87 -35.15 10.58
N PRO A 88 -13.67 -33.95 10.03
CA PRO A 88 -14.77 -33.05 9.70
C PRO A 88 -15.82 -33.75 8.83
N ALA A 89 -17.08 -33.71 9.25
CA ALA A 89 -18.16 -34.40 8.54
C ALA A 89 -18.61 -33.64 7.27
N ASP A 90 -18.62 -32.31 7.37
CA ASP A 90 -19.02 -31.42 6.28
C ASP A 90 -17.78 -30.73 5.70
N TYR A 91 -17.32 -31.22 4.55
CA TYR A 91 -16.24 -30.61 3.79
C TYR A 91 -16.56 -30.61 2.29
N ALA A 92 -16.00 -29.63 1.58
CA ALA A 92 -16.06 -29.55 0.13
C ALA A 92 -14.65 -29.71 -0.44
N ILE A 93 -14.55 -30.44 -1.57
CA ILE A 93 -13.32 -30.50 -2.36
C ILE A 93 -13.63 -29.90 -3.72
N GLU A 94 -12.88 -28.88 -4.09
CA GLU A 94 -13.03 -28.17 -5.34
C GLU A 94 -11.73 -28.22 -6.14
N ALA A 95 -11.84 -28.43 -7.45
CA ALA A 95 -10.69 -28.29 -8.34
C ALA A 95 -10.37 -26.81 -8.51
N VAL A 96 -9.16 -26.41 -8.16
CA VAL A 96 -8.65 -25.05 -8.37
C VAL A 96 -8.02 -25.02 -9.75
N ALA A 97 -8.58 -24.20 -10.63
CA ALA A 97 -8.02 -24.00 -11.96
C ALA A 97 -6.58 -23.49 -11.84
N ASP A 98 -5.70 -24.02 -12.69
CA ASP A 98 -4.37 -23.48 -12.91
C ASP A 98 -4.52 -22.18 -13.70
N ALA A 99 -4.87 -21.12 -12.97
CA ALA A 99 -4.99 -19.79 -13.51
C ALA A 99 -3.64 -19.07 -13.37
N ASP A 100 -3.28 -18.29 -14.38
CA ASP A 100 -2.18 -17.35 -14.26
C ASP A 100 -2.61 -16.21 -13.33
N TRP A 101 -2.53 -16.46 -12.03
CA TRP A 101 -2.94 -15.52 -10.98
C TRP A 101 -2.15 -14.21 -11.05
N VAL A 102 -0.90 -14.26 -11.54
CA VAL A 102 -0.10 -13.06 -11.84
C VAL A 102 -0.80 -12.24 -12.91
N ARG A 103 -1.12 -12.84 -14.06
CA ARG A 103 -1.81 -12.16 -15.16
C ARG A 103 -3.21 -11.67 -14.79
N LEU A 104 -3.97 -12.45 -14.02
CA LEU A 104 -5.31 -12.06 -13.54
C LEU A 104 -5.23 -10.86 -12.59
N THR A 105 -4.26 -10.86 -11.67
CA THR A 105 -4.03 -9.74 -10.77
C THR A 105 -3.56 -8.51 -11.56
N GLN A 106 -2.63 -8.68 -12.49
CA GLN A 106 -2.16 -7.62 -13.38
C GLN A 106 -3.28 -6.99 -14.21
N SER A 107 -4.22 -7.79 -14.72
CA SER A 107 -5.34 -7.33 -15.54
C SER A 107 -6.36 -6.45 -14.79
N GLN A 108 -6.28 -6.41 -13.46
CA GLN A 108 -7.15 -5.55 -12.63
C GLN A 108 -6.58 -4.13 -12.46
N PHE A 109 -5.36 -3.86 -12.93
CA PHE A 109 -4.69 -2.57 -12.77
C PHE A 109 -4.55 -1.86 -14.10
N ASP A 110 -5.59 -1.13 -14.50
CA ASP A 110 -5.54 -0.24 -15.66
C ASP A 110 -4.63 0.98 -15.43
N PRO A 111 -4.07 1.56 -16.51
CA PRO A 111 -3.38 2.86 -16.43
C PRO A 111 -4.26 3.93 -15.77
N ILE A 112 -3.67 4.67 -14.84
CA ILE A 112 -4.38 5.65 -14.01
C ILE A 112 -4.13 7.05 -14.57
N PRO A 113 -5.16 7.75 -15.09
CA PRO A 113 -5.03 9.14 -15.48
C PRO A 113 -4.93 10.03 -14.22
N ILE A 114 -3.92 10.88 -14.18
CA ILE A 114 -3.78 11.91 -13.13
C ILE A 114 -4.23 13.26 -13.66
N SER A 115 -3.79 13.61 -14.87
CA SER A 115 -4.15 14.84 -15.57
C SER A 115 -4.19 14.58 -17.08
N SER A 116 -4.46 15.63 -17.86
CA SER A 116 -4.39 15.55 -19.33
C SER A 116 -3.03 15.14 -19.88
N ARG A 117 -1.95 15.26 -19.09
CA ARG A 117 -0.57 15.00 -19.53
C ARG A 117 0.26 14.14 -18.56
N LEU A 118 -0.36 13.55 -17.54
CA LEU A 118 0.32 12.75 -16.53
C LEU A 118 -0.48 11.47 -16.24
N TRP A 119 0.20 10.33 -16.31
CA TRP A 119 -0.36 9.00 -16.13
C TRP A 119 0.54 8.14 -15.26
N ILE A 120 -0.07 7.21 -14.53
CA ILE A 120 0.64 6.07 -13.92
C ILE A 120 0.31 4.83 -14.74
N VAL A 121 1.34 4.12 -15.18
CA VAL A 121 1.22 3.02 -16.13
C VAL A 121 1.99 1.82 -15.60
N PRO A 122 1.32 0.71 -15.24
CA PRO A 122 2.02 -0.52 -14.90
C PRO A 122 2.87 -1.02 -16.07
N THR A 123 3.98 -1.69 -15.80
CA THR A 123 4.98 -2.12 -16.80
C THR A 123 4.42 -3.10 -17.83
N TRP A 124 3.35 -3.80 -17.49
CA TRP A 124 2.62 -4.72 -18.38
C TRP A 124 1.55 -4.03 -19.25
N HIS A 125 1.33 -2.72 -19.11
CA HIS A 125 0.42 -1.95 -19.96
C HIS A 125 1.16 -1.06 -20.95
N THR A 126 0.52 -0.82 -22.10
CA THR A 126 0.93 0.24 -23.03
C THR A 126 0.37 1.57 -22.54
N ALA A 127 1.21 2.61 -22.53
CA ALA A 127 0.79 3.96 -22.20
C ALA A 127 -0.36 4.42 -23.13
N PRO A 128 -1.50 4.90 -22.58
CA PRO A 128 -2.61 5.39 -23.38
C PRO A 128 -2.24 6.57 -24.30
N ASP A 129 -1.36 7.44 -23.82
CA ASP A 129 -0.75 8.52 -24.59
C ASP A 129 0.77 8.51 -24.41
N ALA A 130 1.51 8.13 -25.46
CA ALA A 130 2.96 8.08 -25.43
C ALA A 130 3.63 9.47 -25.35
N ALA A 131 2.92 10.54 -25.71
CA ALA A 131 3.43 11.91 -25.62
C ALA A 131 3.23 12.53 -24.22
N ALA A 132 2.35 11.93 -23.41
CA ALA A 132 2.18 12.32 -22.01
C ALA A 132 3.36 11.87 -21.13
N ILE A 133 3.42 12.41 -19.92
CA ILE A 133 4.32 11.92 -18.89
C ILE A 133 3.74 10.61 -18.34
N ASN A 134 4.38 9.51 -18.69
CA ASN A 134 4.03 8.18 -18.20
C ASN A 134 4.99 7.77 -17.08
N LEU A 135 4.46 7.67 -15.87
CA LEU A 135 5.17 7.15 -14.69
C LEU A 135 4.96 5.64 -14.64
N LYS A 136 6.03 4.88 -14.83
CA LYS A 136 5.99 3.42 -14.71
C LYS A 136 5.93 3.05 -13.24
N LEU A 137 4.88 2.35 -12.82
CA LEU A 137 4.76 1.89 -11.46
C LEU A 137 3.92 0.62 -11.39
N ASP A 138 4.52 -0.43 -10.86
CA ASP A 138 3.82 -1.68 -10.63
C ASP A 138 3.21 -1.69 -9.22
N PRO A 139 1.95 -2.09 -9.06
CA PRO A 139 1.38 -2.43 -7.76
C PRO A 139 2.31 -3.36 -6.97
N GLY A 140 2.64 -2.98 -5.74
CA GLY A 140 3.59 -3.71 -4.90
C GLY A 140 3.38 -3.43 -3.42
N LEU A 141 4.35 -3.87 -2.61
CA LEU A 141 4.28 -3.82 -1.14
C LEU A 141 4.42 -2.40 -0.58
N ALA A 142 5.07 -1.49 -1.30
CA ALA A 142 5.26 -0.11 -0.86
C ALA A 142 3.99 0.72 -1.11
N PHE A 143 3.60 1.53 -0.12
CA PHE A 143 2.50 2.47 -0.23
C PHE A 143 2.72 3.47 -1.37
N GLY A 144 1.65 3.91 -2.03
CA GLY A 144 1.72 4.87 -3.12
C GLY A 144 1.66 4.24 -4.51
N THR A 145 0.78 3.28 -4.73
CA THR A 145 0.50 2.65 -6.05
C THR A 145 -0.18 3.59 -7.06
N GLY A 146 -0.51 4.83 -6.64
CA GLY A 146 -1.16 5.82 -7.51
C GLY A 146 -2.69 5.79 -7.51
N SER A 147 -3.30 4.69 -7.07
CA SER A 147 -4.75 4.50 -7.08
C SER A 147 -5.47 5.11 -5.88
N HIS A 148 -4.74 5.57 -4.86
CA HIS A 148 -5.35 6.22 -3.70
C HIS A 148 -5.63 7.71 -3.99
N PRO A 149 -6.79 8.27 -3.56
CA PRO A 149 -7.13 9.68 -3.78
C PRO A 149 -6.04 10.66 -3.33
N THR A 150 -5.38 10.36 -2.21
CA THR A 150 -4.35 11.23 -1.64
C THR A 150 -3.12 11.37 -2.54
N THR A 151 -2.71 10.29 -3.21
CA THR A 151 -1.62 10.29 -4.19
C THR A 151 -2.02 11.07 -5.45
N ARG A 152 -3.24 10.86 -5.97
CA ARG A 152 -3.75 11.62 -7.13
C ARG A 152 -3.80 13.12 -6.86
N LEU A 153 -4.32 13.52 -5.71
CA LEU A 153 -4.40 14.93 -5.31
C LEU A 153 -3.01 15.60 -5.25
N CYS A 154 -1.98 14.89 -4.79
CA CYS A 154 -0.61 15.39 -4.78
C CYS A 154 -0.01 15.46 -6.19
N LEU A 155 -0.16 14.41 -7.00
CA LEU A 155 0.38 14.38 -8.37
C LEU A 155 -0.27 15.44 -9.25
N ALA A 156 -1.59 15.64 -9.15
CA ALA A 156 -2.29 16.70 -9.86
C ALA A 156 -1.83 18.10 -9.43
N TRP A 157 -1.51 18.28 -8.14
CA TRP A 157 -0.92 19.53 -7.67
C TRP A 157 0.47 19.75 -8.27
N LEU A 158 1.35 18.73 -8.24
CA LEU A 158 2.70 18.81 -8.80
C LEU A 158 2.68 19.15 -10.29
N ASP A 159 1.83 18.48 -11.08
CA ASP A 159 1.69 18.73 -12.51
C ASP A 159 1.26 20.17 -12.83
N THR A 160 0.48 20.78 -11.94
CA THR A 160 -0.02 22.15 -12.12
C THR A 160 0.96 23.23 -11.64
N HIS A 161 1.78 22.94 -10.61
CA HIS A 161 2.53 23.97 -9.88
C HIS A 161 4.06 23.91 -10.05
N LEU A 162 4.62 22.79 -10.52
CA LEU A 162 6.04 22.74 -10.85
C LEU A 162 6.28 23.42 -12.20
N ALA A 163 7.19 24.40 -12.22
CA ALA A 163 7.64 25.11 -13.42
C ALA A 163 8.96 24.55 -13.97
N GLY A 164 9.62 23.67 -13.23
CA GLY A 164 10.92 23.12 -13.53
C GLY A 164 12.05 23.91 -12.87
N GLY A 165 13.12 23.22 -12.50
CA GLY A 165 14.26 23.81 -11.81
C GLY A 165 14.14 23.85 -10.28
N GLU A 166 12.99 23.50 -9.71
CA GLU A 166 12.78 23.47 -8.26
C GLU A 166 13.54 22.32 -7.58
N THR A 167 13.81 22.52 -6.30
CA THR A 167 14.26 21.49 -5.37
C THR A 167 13.06 20.95 -4.61
N LEU A 168 12.86 19.63 -4.63
CA LEU A 168 11.71 18.98 -4.02
C LEU A 168 12.13 17.92 -2.99
N LEU A 169 11.41 17.89 -1.87
CA LEU A 169 11.45 16.82 -0.88
C LEU A 169 10.12 16.08 -0.85
N ASP A 170 10.17 14.76 -0.98
CA ASP A 170 9.07 13.82 -0.75
C ASP A 170 9.26 13.13 0.61
N TYR A 171 8.47 13.52 1.61
CA TYR A 171 8.60 13.04 3.00
C TYR A 171 7.57 11.95 3.29
N GLY A 172 8.04 10.74 3.57
CA GLY A 172 7.26 9.49 3.53
C GLY A 172 7.08 9.02 2.08
N CYS A 173 8.19 8.83 1.36
CA CYS A 173 8.15 8.65 -0.09
C CYS A 173 7.53 7.31 -0.53
N GLY A 174 7.48 6.27 0.31
CA GLY A 174 6.84 4.99 -0.01
C GLY A 174 7.40 4.37 -1.30
N SER A 175 6.55 4.25 -2.33
CA SER A 175 6.93 3.80 -3.68
C SER A 175 7.84 4.77 -4.45
N GLY A 176 7.99 6.00 -3.97
CA GLY A 176 8.74 7.08 -4.61
C GLY A 176 7.95 7.82 -5.70
N ILE A 177 6.65 7.54 -5.87
CA ILE A 177 5.89 8.03 -7.02
C ILE A 177 5.82 9.56 -7.11
N LEU A 178 5.73 10.29 -5.98
CA LEU A 178 5.66 11.74 -5.98
C LEU A 178 7.03 12.35 -6.32
N ALA A 179 8.12 11.80 -5.78
CA ALA A 179 9.48 12.12 -6.16
C ALA A 179 9.75 11.88 -7.66
N ILE A 180 9.35 10.71 -8.18
CA ILE A 180 9.52 10.36 -9.60
C ILE A 180 8.73 11.32 -10.49
N ALA A 181 7.49 11.63 -10.11
CA ALA A 181 6.67 12.62 -10.83
C ALA A 181 7.36 13.98 -10.87
N ALA A 182 7.86 14.47 -9.73
CA ALA A 182 8.57 15.73 -9.66
C ALA A 182 9.80 15.79 -10.58
N ALA A 183 10.59 14.71 -10.62
CA ALA A 183 11.74 14.61 -11.51
C ALA A 183 11.31 14.65 -12.99
N ARG A 184 10.25 13.91 -13.36
CA ARG A 184 9.68 13.94 -14.74
C ARG A 184 9.04 15.26 -15.12
N LEU A 185 8.58 16.03 -14.13
CA LEU A 185 8.04 17.39 -14.30
C LEU A 185 9.14 18.46 -14.38
N GLY A 186 10.41 18.08 -14.22
CA GLY A 186 11.56 18.95 -14.45
C GLY A 186 12.17 19.57 -13.20
N ALA A 187 11.87 19.06 -11.99
CA ALA A 187 12.57 19.47 -10.77
C ALA A 187 14.09 19.28 -10.93
N ALA A 188 14.89 20.25 -10.50
CA ALA A 188 16.36 20.19 -10.60
C ALA A 188 16.98 19.21 -9.60
N ARG A 189 16.34 19.02 -8.45
CA ARG A 189 16.80 18.08 -7.42
C ARG A 189 15.61 17.51 -6.70
N VAL A 190 15.57 16.18 -6.59
CA VAL A 190 14.51 15.48 -5.87
C VAL A 190 15.13 14.57 -4.81
N ASP A 191 14.69 14.76 -3.58
CA ASP A 191 15.06 13.95 -2.43
C ASP A 191 13.80 13.28 -1.86
N GLY A 192 13.89 12.00 -1.50
CA GLY A 192 12.83 11.25 -0.83
C GLY A 192 13.32 10.67 0.49
N ILE A 193 12.53 10.82 1.54
CA ILE A 193 12.84 10.27 2.86
C ILE A 193 11.72 9.32 3.27
N ASP A 194 12.06 8.14 3.76
CA ASP A 194 11.11 7.23 4.39
C ASP A 194 11.72 6.58 5.63
N ILE A 195 10.90 6.22 6.61
CA ILE A 195 11.36 5.52 7.82
C ILE A 195 11.55 4.02 7.56
N ASP A 196 10.92 3.47 6.52
CA ASP A 196 11.03 2.06 6.15
C ASP A 196 12.16 1.87 5.11
N PRO A 197 13.21 1.08 5.42
CA PRO A 197 14.26 0.73 4.46
C PRO A 197 13.73 0.05 3.18
N GLN A 198 12.60 -0.67 3.26
CA GLN A 198 11.98 -1.29 2.09
C GLN A 198 11.37 -0.24 1.16
N ALA A 199 10.72 0.79 1.71
CA ALA A 199 10.21 1.92 0.94
C ALA A 199 11.35 2.68 0.23
N VAL A 200 12.47 2.90 0.92
CA VAL A 200 13.67 3.53 0.31
C VAL A 200 14.20 2.68 -0.85
N THR A 201 14.22 1.35 -0.69
CA THR A 201 14.65 0.43 -1.75
C THR A 201 13.69 0.48 -2.95
N ALA A 202 12.38 0.35 -2.70
CA ALA A 202 11.35 0.43 -3.72
C ALA A 202 11.37 1.76 -4.48
N SER A 203 11.58 2.88 -3.76
CA SER A 203 11.71 4.21 -4.37
C SER A 203 12.90 4.29 -5.35
N ARG A 204 14.05 3.70 -5.00
CA ARG A 204 15.23 3.65 -5.87
C ARG A 204 14.98 2.79 -7.11
N ASP A 205 14.37 1.63 -6.94
CA ASP A 205 14.06 0.71 -8.04
C ASP A 205 13.04 1.34 -9.01
N ASN A 206 12.00 1.99 -8.47
CA ASN A 206 11.01 2.69 -9.26
C ASN A 206 11.58 3.93 -9.97
N ALA A 207 12.49 4.66 -9.33
CA ALA A 207 13.21 5.76 -9.99
C ALA A 207 14.06 5.27 -11.17
N ALA A 208 14.79 4.16 -10.98
CA ALA A 208 15.54 3.51 -12.05
C ALA A 208 14.62 3.04 -13.19
N LEU A 209 13.46 2.44 -12.87
CA LEU A 209 12.45 2.00 -13.85
C LEU A 209 11.91 3.16 -14.70
N ASN A 210 11.89 4.37 -14.14
CA ASN A 210 11.42 5.60 -14.79
C ASN A 210 12.52 6.42 -15.47
N ASP A 211 13.77 5.93 -15.45
CA ASP A 211 14.95 6.63 -15.96
C ASP A 211 15.10 8.03 -15.34
N VAL A 212 14.85 8.17 -14.03
CA VAL A 212 14.99 9.45 -13.31
C VAL A 212 16.06 9.40 -12.22
N GLU A 213 16.76 10.52 -12.05
CA GLU A 213 17.69 10.72 -10.95
C GLU A 213 16.98 11.36 -9.74
N ALA A 214 16.97 10.66 -8.62
CA ALA A 214 16.51 11.15 -7.33
C ALA A 214 17.30 10.47 -6.20
N ARG A 215 17.41 11.12 -5.04
CA ARG A 215 18.11 10.54 -3.87
C ARG A 215 17.10 10.09 -2.85
N PHE A 216 17.20 8.85 -2.40
CA PHE A 216 16.33 8.29 -1.37
C PHE A 216 17.17 7.82 -0.19
N GLY A 217 16.69 8.07 1.02
CA GLY A 217 17.40 7.66 2.24
C GLY A 217 16.50 7.65 3.47
N LEU A 218 17.02 7.04 4.53
CA LEU A 218 16.41 7.09 5.86
C LEU A 218 16.57 8.49 6.47
N PRO A 219 15.80 8.84 7.52
CA PRO A 219 16.01 10.07 8.27
C PRO A 219 17.47 10.22 8.71
N GLY A 220 18.09 11.36 8.39
CA GLY A 220 19.49 11.66 8.70
C GLY A 220 20.51 11.24 7.64
N GLU A 221 20.13 10.45 6.63
CA GLU A 221 21.05 10.06 5.53
C GLU A 221 21.16 11.12 4.43
N LEU A 222 20.14 11.96 4.28
CA LEU A 222 20.10 13.04 3.28
C LEU A 222 20.36 14.41 3.92
N PRO A 223 20.94 15.38 3.18
CA PRO A 223 21.26 16.69 3.71
C PRO A 223 20.06 17.42 4.32
N GLU A 224 20.28 18.01 5.49
CA GLU A 224 19.30 18.87 6.14
C GLU A 224 19.25 20.27 5.50
N THR A 225 18.77 20.36 4.26
CA THR A 225 18.58 21.62 3.52
C THR A 225 17.11 22.00 3.33
N ALA A 226 16.82 23.28 3.07
CA ALA A 226 15.47 23.73 2.71
C ALA A 226 15.21 23.53 1.21
N TYR A 227 13.96 23.25 0.86
CA TYR A 227 13.47 22.95 -0.49
C TYR A 227 12.48 24.00 -0.97
N ASP A 228 12.36 24.14 -2.28
CA ASP A 228 11.33 24.96 -2.91
C ASP A 228 9.94 24.36 -2.69
N VAL A 229 9.85 23.04 -2.72
CA VAL A 229 8.62 22.28 -2.50
C VAL A 229 8.88 21.12 -1.54
N VAL A 230 8.03 20.98 -0.52
CA VAL A 230 7.98 19.79 0.33
C VAL A 230 6.60 19.15 0.20
N VAL A 231 6.57 17.88 -0.12
CA VAL A 231 5.35 17.07 -0.18
C VAL A 231 5.41 16.02 0.91
N ALA A 232 4.31 15.83 1.65
CA ALA A 232 4.17 14.77 2.64
C ALA A 232 2.77 14.14 2.53
N ASN A 233 2.70 12.93 2.00
CA ASN A 233 1.47 12.15 1.88
C ASN A 233 1.50 11.00 2.89
N ILE A 234 1.32 11.35 4.16
CA ILE A 234 1.42 10.42 5.30
C ILE A 234 0.23 10.62 6.24
N LEU A 235 0.10 9.78 7.26
CA LEU A 235 -1.02 9.84 8.20
C LEU A 235 -1.10 11.18 8.96
N THR A 236 -2.32 11.59 9.28
CA THR A 236 -2.63 12.84 10.01
C THR A 236 -1.82 13.02 11.30
N ASN A 237 -1.70 11.99 12.14
CA ASN A 237 -1.02 12.12 13.44
C ASN A 237 0.49 12.41 13.30
N PRO A 238 1.25 11.67 12.46
CA PRO A 238 2.60 12.06 12.07
C PRO A 238 2.69 13.49 11.54
N LEU A 239 1.79 13.92 10.65
CA LEU A 239 1.79 15.30 10.13
C LEU A 239 1.66 16.34 11.25
N LYS A 240 0.81 16.10 12.24
CA LYS A 240 0.66 16.99 13.40
C LYS A 240 1.93 17.02 14.26
N ALA A 241 2.50 15.86 14.57
CA ALA A 241 3.68 15.73 15.42
C ALA A 241 4.95 16.33 14.79
N MET A 242 5.06 16.28 13.46
CA MET A 242 6.27 16.64 12.73
C MET A 242 6.21 18.04 12.11
N ALA A 243 5.18 18.84 12.42
CA ALA A 243 4.96 20.13 11.80
C ALA A 243 6.16 21.10 11.87
N PRO A 244 6.86 21.26 13.01
CA PRO A 244 8.05 22.13 13.06
C PRO A 244 9.17 21.63 12.16
N LEU A 245 9.35 20.31 12.06
CA LEU A 245 10.37 19.68 11.21
C LEU A 245 10.04 19.97 9.75
N LEU A 246 8.84 19.63 9.28
CA LEU A 246 8.42 19.84 7.90
C LEU A 246 8.44 21.32 7.52
N ALA A 247 8.01 22.21 8.41
CA ALA A 247 8.10 23.65 8.22
C ALA A 247 9.55 24.14 8.06
N GLY A 248 10.49 23.55 8.78
CA GLY A 248 11.93 23.82 8.65
C GLY A 248 12.54 23.35 7.33
N ARG A 249 11.92 22.36 6.65
CA ARG A 249 12.37 21.85 5.34
C ARG A 249 11.91 22.70 4.17
N VAL A 250 10.96 23.63 4.34
CA VAL A 250 10.51 24.49 3.24
C VAL A 250 11.29 25.80 3.28
N ARG A 251 11.72 26.36 2.15
CA ARG A 251 12.33 27.70 2.09
C ARG A 251 11.26 28.80 2.23
N THR A 252 11.61 30.01 2.63
CA THR A 252 10.65 31.14 2.60
C THR A 252 10.17 31.39 1.17
N GLY A 253 8.87 31.56 0.99
CA GLY A 253 8.19 31.58 -0.31
C GLY A 253 8.06 30.22 -1.00
N GLY A 254 8.58 29.14 -0.41
CA GLY A 254 8.41 27.78 -0.90
C GLY A 254 7.02 27.21 -0.57
N GLN A 255 6.70 26.05 -1.13
CA GLN A 255 5.41 25.39 -1.01
C GLN A 255 5.48 24.17 -0.10
N LEU A 256 4.47 24.00 0.75
CA LEU A 256 4.20 22.77 1.48
C LEU A 256 2.92 22.13 0.95
N VAL A 257 2.97 20.83 0.68
CA VAL A 257 1.84 20.03 0.22
C VAL A 257 1.64 18.86 1.17
N LEU A 258 0.50 18.82 1.85
CA LEU A 258 0.15 17.76 2.80
C LEU A 258 -1.04 16.97 2.27
N SER A 259 -1.01 15.64 2.42
CA SER A 259 -2.12 14.74 2.06
C SER A 259 -2.10 13.52 2.99
N GLY A 260 -3.03 12.59 2.84
CA GLY A 260 -3.23 11.52 3.83
C GLY A 260 -4.13 11.94 4.99
N ILE A 261 -4.94 12.98 4.77
CA ILE A 261 -5.80 13.63 5.76
C ILE A 261 -7.27 13.46 5.36
N LEU A 262 -8.13 13.12 6.31
CA LEU A 262 -9.59 13.09 6.09
C LEU A 262 -10.16 14.52 6.04
N VAL A 263 -11.24 14.73 5.28
CA VAL A 263 -11.87 16.06 5.13
C VAL A 263 -12.17 16.72 6.48
N GLU A 264 -12.67 15.96 7.44
CA GLU A 264 -13.04 16.44 8.77
C GLU A 264 -11.83 16.87 9.60
N GLN A 265 -10.63 16.37 9.27
CA GLN A 265 -9.37 16.66 9.97
C GLN A 265 -8.58 17.82 9.34
N ALA A 266 -9.03 18.33 8.19
CA ALA A 266 -8.30 19.34 7.40
C ALA A 266 -7.96 20.58 8.23
N GLU A 267 -8.94 21.15 8.92
CA GLU A 267 -8.75 22.42 9.63
C GLU A 267 -7.86 22.27 10.86
N ASP A 268 -7.95 21.15 11.58
CA ASP A 268 -7.06 20.86 12.69
C ASP A 268 -5.59 20.79 12.26
N VAL A 269 -5.33 20.17 11.10
CA VAL A 269 -3.97 20.10 10.55
C VAL A 269 -3.52 21.48 10.10
N MET A 270 -4.34 22.21 9.34
CA MET A 270 -4.01 23.57 8.89
C MET A 270 -3.68 24.50 10.05
N ALA A 271 -4.47 24.45 11.13
CA ALA A 271 -4.28 25.29 12.31
C ALA A 271 -2.87 25.18 12.91
N ILE A 272 -2.28 23.98 12.93
CA ILE A 272 -0.93 23.73 13.43
C ILE A 272 0.14 24.37 12.52
N TYR A 273 -0.07 24.32 11.20
CA TYR A 273 0.91 24.81 10.23
C TYR A 273 0.79 26.32 9.93
N ARG A 274 -0.32 26.96 10.31
CA ARG A 274 -0.57 28.40 10.08
C ARG A 274 0.46 29.33 10.74
N ASP A 275 1.22 28.85 11.71
CA ASP A 275 2.35 29.57 12.29
C ASP A 275 3.48 29.80 11.28
N TRP A 276 3.57 28.99 10.22
CA TRP A 276 4.61 29.11 9.19
C TRP A 276 4.07 29.32 7.78
N PHE A 277 2.82 28.93 7.50
CA PHE A 277 2.28 28.87 6.13
C PHE A 277 0.96 29.62 5.96
N ASP A 278 0.83 30.29 4.82
CA ASP A 278 -0.44 30.79 4.31
C ASP A 278 -1.05 29.74 3.38
N PHE A 279 -2.15 29.12 3.80
CA PHE A 279 -2.82 28.06 3.04
C PHE A 279 -3.87 28.59 2.07
N GLY A 280 -3.92 27.95 0.89
CA GLY A 280 -5.06 28.05 -0.01
C GLY A 280 -6.23 27.15 0.42
N PRO A 281 -7.35 27.16 -0.33
CA PRO A 281 -8.46 26.24 -0.07
C PRO A 281 -8.02 24.77 -0.22
N PRO A 282 -8.46 23.85 0.66
CA PRO A 282 -8.22 22.42 0.51
C PRO A 282 -8.79 21.88 -0.80
N ALA A 283 -8.09 20.94 -1.43
CA ALA A 283 -8.65 20.13 -2.50
C ALA A 283 -9.09 18.78 -1.92
N ALA A 284 -10.30 18.33 -2.25
CA ALA A 284 -10.88 17.11 -1.69
C ALA A 284 -11.24 16.10 -2.80
N GLU A 285 -11.02 14.82 -2.50
CA GLU A 285 -11.41 13.70 -3.37
C GLU A 285 -11.75 12.48 -2.50
N ALA A 286 -12.95 11.93 -2.68
CA ALA A 286 -13.39 10.69 -2.03
C ALA A 286 -13.16 10.64 -0.49
N GLY A 287 -13.44 11.74 0.21
CA GLY A 287 -13.30 11.84 1.67
C GLY A 287 -11.88 12.19 2.16
N TRP A 288 -10.92 12.30 1.26
CA TRP A 288 -9.55 12.71 1.56
C TRP A 288 -9.27 14.13 1.08
N VAL A 289 -8.28 14.80 1.69
CA VAL A 289 -7.86 16.14 1.28
C VAL A 289 -6.37 16.25 1.03
N ARG A 290 -6.04 17.19 0.14
CA ARG A 290 -4.71 17.78 0.00
C ARG A 290 -4.76 19.24 0.41
N LEU A 291 -3.85 19.60 1.30
CA LEU A 291 -3.60 20.96 1.76
C LEU A 291 -2.36 21.49 1.06
N ALA A 292 -2.39 22.75 0.62
CA ALA A 292 -1.22 23.40 0.04
C ALA A 292 -1.06 24.81 0.63
N GLY A 293 0.15 25.15 1.06
CA GLY A 293 0.46 26.44 1.68
C GLY A 293 1.82 26.99 1.29
N THR A 294 1.93 28.32 1.30
CA THR A 294 3.16 29.05 1.00
C THR A 294 3.85 29.44 2.30
N ARG A 295 5.15 29.19 2.43
CA ARG A 295 5.91 29.57 3.62
C ARG A 295 6.11 31.07 3.67
N ARG A 296 5.87 31.67 4.83
CA ARG A 296 6.13 33.09 5.12
C ARG A 296 7.62 33.42 5.26
#